data_AF-A0A9X4FK66-F1
#
_entry.id   AF-A0A9X4FK66-F1
#
_cell.length_a   1.000
_cell.length_b   1.000
_cell.length_c   1.000
_cell.angle_alpha   90.00
_cell.angle_beta   90.00
_cell.angle_gamma   90.00
#
_symmetry.space_group_name_H-M   'P 1'
#
loop_
_entity.id
_entity.type
_entity.pdbx_description
1 polymer ?
#
loop_
_entity_poly.entity_id
_entity_poly.type
_entity_poly.pdbx_seq_one_letter_code
_entity_poly.pdbx_strand_id
1 'polypeptide(L)'
;MQFNPPLQSAVLIQRYKRFLADITMDDGTTRTIHCANTGAMTGCADTGNRVWFSTSDNPKRKYPHSWEISETTQGDHICVNTARANQLAVEAIENGVIKELVGYDHLQTEVKYGQENSRIDILLKSESKPKCYIEVKSVTLLDESHSTTETAEYNPGQGYFPDAITTRGQKHLRELTEMAKNGSRAVLLFTVLHSGIEKVSPAHHIDANYSQLLKQAQKEGVEVLCYKAVLSENEIKLVKAVEFAYS
;
A
#
# COMPACT_ATOMS: atom_id res chain seq x y z
N MET A 1 -10.97 -7.64 -4.73
CA MET A 1 -10.98 -8.75 -3.76
C MET A 1 -12.26 -8.65 -2.93
N GLN A 2 -13.13 -9.65 -3.09
CA GLN A 2 -14.34 -9.78 -2.27
C GLN A 2 -14.01 -10.45 -0.94
N PHE A 3 -14.61 -9.96 0.14
CA PHE A 3 -14.59 -10.61 1.44
C PHE A 3 -15.79 -11.54 1.54
N ASN A 4 -15.51 -12.83 1.72
CA ASN A 4 -16.54 -13.85 1.91
C ASN A 4 -16.16 -14.76 3.09
N PRO A 5 -16.85 -14.67 4.24
CA PRO A 5 -17.96 -13.75 4.52
C PRO A 5 -17.51 -12.27 4.55
N PRO A 6 -18.45 -11.30 4.51
CA PRO A 6 -18.14 -9.89 4.73
C PRO A 6 -17.39 -9.65 6.05
N LEU A 7 -16.63 -8.56 6.10
CA LEU A 7 -15.86 -8.21 7.29
C LEU A 7 -16.79 -7.93 8.48
N GLN A 8 -16.31 -8.27 9.67
CA GLN A 8 -16.99 -7.96 10.92
C GLN A 8 -16.40 -6.68 11.52
N SER A 9 -17.22 -5.84 12.14
CA SER A 9 -16.76 -4.59 12.75
C SER A 9 -16.57 -4.72 14.27
N ALA A 10 -15.69 -3.90 14.83
CA ALA A 10 -15.47 -3.71 16.25
C ALA A 10 -14.86 -2.33 16.53
N VAL A 11 -14.65 -1.99 17.80
CA VAL A 11 -13.98 -0.73 18.21
C VAL A 11 -12.56 -1.02 18.69
N LEU A 12 -11.58 -0.29 18.17
CA LEU A 12 -10.18 -0.43 18.58
C LEU A 12 -9.96 0.08 20.00
N ILE A 13 -9.39 -0.76 20.86
CA ILE A 13 -8.88 -0.33 22.17
C ILE A 13 -7.46 0.19 22.00
N GLN A 14 -6.57 -0.65 21.46
CA GLN A 14 -5.17 -0.30 21.23
C GLN A 14 -4.49 -1.29 20.27
N ARG A 15 -3.53 -0.79 19.50
CA ARG A 15 -2.52 -1.61 18.81
C ARG A 15 -1.25 -1.69 19.66
N TYR A 16 -0.69 -2.87 19.81
CA TYR A 16 0.53 -3.09 20.60
C TYR A 16 1.40 -4.20 20.02
N LYS A 17 2.68 -4.20 20.41
CA LYS A 17 3.70 -5.14 19.91
C LYS A 17 3.79 -5.19 18.37
N ARG A 18 3.29 -4.16 17.67
CA ARG A 18 3.16 -4.04 16.21
C ARG A 18 2.15 -4.99 15.56
N PHE A 19 2.07 -6.25 16.01
CA PHE A 19 1.30 -7.31 15.34
C PHE A 19 0.00 -7.71 16.05
N LEU A 20 -0.38 -7.04 17.14
CA LEU A 20 -1.61 -7.29 17.90
C LEU A 20 -2.43 -6.02 18.04
N ALA A 21 -3.75 -6.19 18.06
CA ALA A 21 -4.69 -5.16 18.45
C ALA A 21 -5.76 -5.78 19.35
N ASP A 22 -6.12 -5.10 20.43
CA ASP A 22 -7.30 -5.45 21.23
C ASP A 22 -8.49 -4.61 20.77
N ILE A 23 -9.64 -5.25 20.64
CA ILE A 23 -10.89 -4.67 20.14
C ILE A 23 -12.04 -4.99 21.09
N THR A 24 -13.03 -4.10 21.13
CA THR A 24 -14.31 -4.32 21.81
C THR A 24 -15.38 -4.66 20.79
N MET A 25 -16.02 -5.81 20.98
CA MET A 25 -17.15 -6.28 20.18
C MET A 25 -18.46 -5.60 20.61
N ASP A 26 -19.52 -5.70 19.79
CA ASP A 26 -20.83 -5.10 20.10
C ASP A 26 -21.49 -5.66 21.37
N ASP A 27 -21.15 -6.89 21.77
CA ASP A 27 -21.60 -7.51 23.02
C ASP A 27 -20.79 -7.07 24.27
N GLY A 28 -19.83 -6.14 24.09
CA GLY A 28 -18.95 -5.62 25.12
C GLY A 28 -17.74 -6.52 25.42
N THR A 29 -17.60 -7.67 24.76
CA THR A 29 -16.45 -8.56 24.97
C THR A 29 -15.20 -8.01 24.30
N THR A 30 -14.04 -8.25 24.93
CA THR A 30 -12.74 -7.90 24.35
C THR A 30 -12.14 -9.07 23.59
N ARG A 31 -11.55 -8.80 22.42
CA ARG A 31 -10.84 -9.80 21.60
C ARG A 31 -9.50 -9.25 21.13
N THR A 32 -8.49 -10.12 21.07
CA THR A 32 -7.22 -9.81 20.41
C THR A 32 -7.25 -10.29 18.95
N ILE A 33 -6.92 -9.42 18.02
CA ILE A 33 -6.81 -9.70 16.59
C ILE A 33 -5.39 -9.45 16.08
N HIS A 34 -5.04 -10.06 14.96
CA HIS A 34 -3.74 -9.87 14.32
C HIS A 34 -3.71 -8.57 13.51
N CYS A 35 -2.67 -7.77 13.72
CA CYS A 35 -2.34 -6.61 12.90
C CYS A 35 -1.26 -7.02 11.88
N ALA A 36 -1.63 -7.13 10.61
CA ALA A 36 -0.73 -7.50 9.51
C ALA A 36 0.01 -6.28 8.92
N ASN A 37 0.45 -5.37 9.79
CA ASN A 37 1.19 -4.18 9.41
C ASN A 37 2.29 -3.92 10.43
N THR A 38 3.54 -3.87 9.98
CA THR A 38 4.71 -3.65 10.84
C THR A 38 5.15 -2.19 10.89
N GLY A 39 4.56 -1.33 10.07
CA GLY A 39 4.86 0.10 9.96
C GLY A 39 4.32 0.92 11.13
N ALA A 40 4.50 2.24 11.04
CA ALA A 40 4.09 3.16 12.09
C ALA A 40 2.56 3.18 12.23
N MET A 41 1.82 3.06 11.10
CA MET A 41 0.36 3.19 11.06
C MET A 41 -0.13 4.55 11.57
N THR A 42 0.63 5.61 11.27
CA THR A 42 0.27 7.00 11.58
C THR A 42 -1.13 7.31 11.05
N GLY A 43 -2.02 7.80 11.93
CA GLY A 43 -3.43 8.10 11.61
C GLY A 43 -4.32 6.87 11.32
N CYS A 44 -3.80 5.65 11.45
CA CYS A 44 -4.54 4.43 11.10
C CYS A 44 -4.97 3.58 12.31
N ALA A 45 -4.52 3.91 13.53
CA ALA A 45 -4.65 3.04 14.70
C ALA A 45 -5.04 3.79 15.98
N ASP A 46 -5.80 4.88 15.84
CA ASP A 46 -6.23 5.68 16.97
C ASP A 46 -7.28 4.94 17.82
N THR A 47 -7.11 4.98 19.13
CA THR A 47 -8.06 4.37 20.08
C THR A 47 -9.47 4.92 19.85
N GLY A 48 -10.45 4.01 19.78
CA GLY A 48 -11.85 4.33 19.50
C GLY A 48 -12.23 4.25 18.03
N ASN A 49 -11.28 4.10 17.10
CA ASN A 49 -11.61 3.89 15.68
C ASN A 49 -12.45 2.63 15.50
N ARG A 50 -13.41 2.69 14.58
CA ARG A 50 -14.05 1.46 14.08
C ARG A 50 -13.04 0.70 13.26
N VAL A 51 -12.98 -0.61 13.45
CA VAL A 51 -12.12 -1.51 12.70
C VAL A 51 -12.94 -2.63 12.11
N TRP A 52 -12.51 -3.10 10.95
CA TRP A 52 -13.10 -4.24 10.27
C TRP A 52 -12.07 -5.35 10.16
N PHE A 53 -12.48 -6.57 10.48
CA PHE A 53 -11.60 -7.74 10.51
C PHE A 53 -12.19 -8.93 9.77
N SER A 54 -11.31 -9.71 9.15
CA SER A 54 -11.65 -10.99 8.54
C SER A 54 -11.43 -12.13 9.55
N THR A 55 -12.07 -13.28 9.31
CA THR A 55 -11.88 -14.50 10.10
C THR A 55 -11.31 -15.60 9.20
N SER A 56 -10.23 -16.24 9.64
CA SER A 56 -9.63 -17.37 8.94
C SER A 56 -10.07 -18.68 9.57
N ASP A 57 -10.52 -19.62 8.74
CA ASP A 57 -10.90 -20.98 9.17
C ASP A 57 -9.71 -21.89 9.47
N ASN A 58 -8.46 -21.40 9.37
CA ASN A 58 -7.29 -22.21 9.64
C ASN A 58 -7.14 -22.45 11.15
N PRO A 59 -7.36 -23.68 11.65
CA PRO A 59 -7.36 -23.96 13.08
C PRO A 59 -5.97 -23.83 13.73
N LYS A 60 -4.90 -23.73 12.93
CA LYS A 60 -3.52 -23.55 13.41
C LYS A 60 -3.21 -22.09 13.79
N ARG A 61 -4.08 -21.14 13.46
CA ARG A 61 -3.85 -19.72 13.78
C ARG A 61 -4.14 -19.46 15.25
N LYS A 62 -3.15 -18.92 15.96
CA LYS A 62 -3.34 -18.43 17.34
C LYS A 62 -4.36 -17.28 17.40
N TYR A 63 -4.33 -16.39 16.40
CA TYR A 63 -5.28 -15.30 16.22
C TYR A 63 -5.97 -15.49 14.87
N PRO A 64 -7.20 -16.04 14.85
CA PRO A 64 -7.91 -16.33 13.59
C PRO A 64 -8.40 -15.06 12.90
N HIS A 65 -8.52 -13.95 13.64
CA HIS A 65 -9.00 -12.68 13.12
C HIS A 65 -7.85 -11.79 12.67
N SER A 66 -7.96 -11.23 11.46
CA SER A 66 -6.98 -10.29 10.91
C SER A 66 -7.64 -8.93 10.72
N TRP A 67 -7.03 -7.89 11.27
CA TRP A 67 -7.46 -6.51 11.04
C TRP A 67 -7.22 -6.12 9.58
N GLU A 68 -8.29 -5.80 8.85
CA GLU A 68 -8.23 -5.45 7.43
C GLU A 68 -8.35 -3.94 7.21
N ILE A 69 -9.39 -3.31 7.77
CA ILE A 69 -9.70 -1.90 7.53
C ILE A 69 -9.82 -1.14 8.87
N SER A 70 -9.31 0.08 8.93
CA SER A 70 -9.65 1.07 9.96
C SER A 70 -10.58 2.12 9.36
N GLU A 71 -11.49 2.65 10.16
CA GLU A 71 -12.29 3.84 9.85
C GLU A 71 -11.87 4.96 10.79
N THR A 72 -11.48 6.11 10.23
CA THR A 72 -11.10 7.28 11.02
C THR A 72 -12.34 7.98 11.59
N THR A 73 -12.13 8.90 12.54
CA THR A 73 -13.21 9.75 13.06
C THR A 73 -13.82 10.68 12.00
N GLN A 74 -13.11 10.93 10.88
CA GLN A 74 -13.59 11.68 9.73
C GLN A 74 -14.41 10.82 8.75
N GLY A 75 -14.51 9.51 9.00
CA GLY A 75 -15.22 8.55 8.13
C GLY A 75 -14.36 8.00 6.98
N ASP A 76 -13.05 8.20 7.02
CA ASP A 76 -12.15 7.62 6.02
C ASP A 76 -11.87 6.14 6.29
N HIS A 77 -11.97 5.31 5.26
CA HIS A 77 -11.55 3.92 5.30
C HIS A 77 -10.08 3.79 4.91
N ILE A 78 -9.36 2.95 5.65
CA ILE A 78 -7.94 2.67 5.45
C ILE A 78 -7.72 1.16 5.45
N CYS A 79 -7.25 0.57 4.36
CA CYS A 79 -6.85 -0.83 4.35
C CYS A 79 -5.48 -0.96 5.02
N VAL A 80 -5.49 -1.29 6.31
CA VAL A 80 -4.29 -1.37 7.14
C VAL A 80 -3.50 -2.66 6.92
N ASN A 81 -4.14 -3.71 6.40
CA ASN A 81 -3.47 -4.97 6.08
C ASN A 81 -2.64 -4.81 4.80
N THR A 82 -1.35 -4.50 4.95
CA THR A 82 -0.46 -4.22 3.82
C THR A 82 -0.18 -5.45 2.96
N ALA A 83 -0.46 -6.67 3.44
CA ALA A 83 -0.38 -7.87 2.62
C ALA A 83 -1.43 -7.89 1.48
N ARG A 84 -2.46 -7.04 1.55
CA ARG A 84 -3.46 -6.89 0.48
C ARG A 84 -2.93 -6.11 -0.72
N ALA A 85 -1.93 -5.24 -0.56
CA ALA A 85 -1.44 -4.38 -1.64
C ALA A 85 -1.02 -5.18 -2.89
N ASN A 86 -0.20 -6.23 -2.73
CA ASN A 86 0.23 -7.06 -3.85
C ASN A 86 -0.95 -7.81 -4.50
N GLN A 87 -1.88 -8.33 -3.70
CA GLN A 87 -3.07 -9.03 -4.20
C GLN A 87 -3.96 -8.10 -5.03
N LEU A 88 -4.18 -6.88 -4.54
CA LEU A 88 -4.95 -5.85 -5.23
C LEU A 88 -4.28 -5.39 -6.53
N ALA A 89 -2.95 -5.24 -6.52
CA ALA A 89 -2.18 -4.89 -7.71
C ALA A 89 -2.31 -5.98 -8.80
N VAL A 90 -2.15 -7.26 -8.43
CA VAL A 90 -2.33 -8.39 -9.35
C VAL A 90 -3.74 -8.40 -9.94
N GLU A 91 -4.77 -8.35 -9.08
CA GLU A 91 -6.17 -8.36 -9.53
C GLU A 91 -6.48 -7.18 -10.47
N ALA A 92 -5.92 -5.99 -10.20
CA ALA A 92 -6.12 -4.82 -11.03
C ALA A 92 -5.39 -4.91 -12.38
N ILE A 93 -4.22 -5.55 -12.44
CA ILE A 93 -3.49 -5.80 -13.70
C ILE A 93 -4.24 -6.83 -14.54
N GLU A 94 -4.63 -7.95 -13.95
CA GLU A 94 -5.33 -9.04 -14.64
C GLU A 94 -6.69 -8.59 -15.18
N ASN A 95 -7.41 -7.74 -14.45
CA ASN A 95 -8.68 -7.17 -14.88
C ASN A 95 -8.54 -5.93 -15.80
N GLY A 96 -7.32 -5.54 -16.16
CA GLY A 96 -7.07 -4.40 -17.06
C GLY A 96 -7.44 -3.03 -16.49
N VAL A 97 -7.56 -2.92 -15.16
CA VAL A 97 -7.80 -1.64 -14.47
C VAL A 97 -6.58 -0.73 -14.62
N ILE A 98 -5.38 -1.28 -14.47
CA ILE A 98 -4.12 -0.54 -14.66
C ILE A 98 -3.75 -0.57 -16.13
N LYS A 99 -4.25 0.42 -16.88
CA LYS A 99 -4.14 0.48 -18.35
C LYS A 99 -2.69 0.48 -18.84
N GLU A 100 -1.76 1.02 -18.06
CA GLU A 100 -0.33 1.09 -18.37
C GLU A 100 0.34 -0.30 -18.36
N LEU A 101 -0.26 -1.28 -17.70
CA LEU A 101 0.32 -2.62 -17.46
C LEU A 101 -0.39 -3.72 -18.26
N VAL A 102 -1.25 -3.37 -19.22
CA VAL A 102 -1.97 -4.34 -20.06
C VAL A 102 -1.12 -4.86 -21.23
N GLY A 103 -1.56 -5.98 -21.81
CA GLY A 103 -0.95 -6.60 -22.98
C GLY A 103 0.38 -7.30 -22.68
N TYR A 104 0.49 -7.92 -21.51
CA TYR A 104 1.51 -8.91 -21.19
C TYR A 104 0.87 -10.30 -21.11
N ASP A 105 1.61 -11.33 -21.51
CA ASP A 105 1.09 -12.70 -21.65
C ASP A 105 1.18 -13.50 -20.34
N HIS A 106 2.13 -13.13 -19.48
CA HIS A 106 2.39 -13.83 -18.22
C HIS A 106 2.63 -12.85 -17.07
N LEU A 107 2.03 -13.17 -15.92
CA LEU A 107 2.24 -12.52 -14.63
C LEU A 107 2.85 -13.53 -13.66
N GLN A 108 3.93 -13.15 -12.98
CA GLN A 108 4.53 -13.93 -11.89
C GLN A 108 4.75 -13.03 -10.68
N THR A 109 4.56 -13.56 -9.47
CA THR A 109 4.77 -12.83 -8.22
C THR A 109 6.01 -13.34 -7.47
N GLU A 110 6.60 -12.50 -6.62
CA GLU A 110 7.70 -12.87 -5.71
C GLU A 110 8.95 -13.45 -6.42
N VAL A 111 9.28 -12.90 -7.59
CA VAL A 111 10.39 -13.39 -8.43
C VAL A 111 11.72 -12.82 -7.93
N LYS A 112 12.72 -13.66 -7.72
CA LYS A 112 14.07 -13.18 -7.36
C LYS A 112 14.65 -12.32 -8.49
N TYR A 113 15.23 -11.17 -8.13
CA TYR A 113 15.87 -10.25 -9.07
C TYR A 113 16.96 -9.42 -8.37
N GLY A 114 17.69 -8.65 -9.18
CA GLY A 114 18.76 -7.78 -8.67
C GLY A 114 19.98 -8.56 -8.18
N GLN A 115 20.95 -7.82 -7.63
CA GLN A 115 22.21 -8.37 -7.10
C GLN A 115 22.16 -8.57 -5.59
N GLU A 116 21.16 -8.02 -4.90
CA GLU A 116 21.12 -8.00 -3.43
C GLU A 116 20.10 -9.00 -2.85
N ASN A 117 19.79 -10.10 -3.54
CA ASN A 117 18.83 -11.14 -3.12
C ASN A 117 17.39 -10.62 -2.87
N SER A 118 16.96 -9.58 -3.58
CA SER A 118 15.59 -9.10 -3.47
C SER A 118 14.62 -9.94 -4.32
N ARG A 119 13.34 -9.76 -4.03
CA ARG A 119 12.24 -10.30 -4.82
C ARG A 119 11.40 -9.14 -5.32
N ILE A 120 11.09 -9.16 -6.61
CA ILE A 120 10.16 -8.20 -7.19
C ILE A 120 8.75 -8.70 -6.90
N ASP A 121 7.85 -7.78 -6.52
CA ASP A 121 6.48 -8.13 -6.17
C ASP A 121 5.77 -8.77 -7.37
N ILE A 122 5.90 -8.16 -8.56
CA ILE A 122 5.28 -8.64 -9.80
C ILE A 122 6.25 -8.52 -10.98
N LEU A 123 6.33 -9.57 -11.81
CA LEU A 123 7.06 -9.60 -13.07
C LEU A 123 6.11 -9.93 -14.21
N LEU A 124 5.95 -9.00 -15.16
CA LEU A 124 5.20 -9.23 -16.39
C LEU A 124 6.14 -9.59 -17.54
N LYS A 125 5.72 -10.54 -18.38
CA LYS A 125 6.47 -11.00 -19.56
C LYS A 125 5.57 -11.06 -20.79
N SER A 126 6.15 -10.74 -21.94
CA SER A 126 5.57 -10.97 -23.26
C SER A 126 6.70 -11.24 -24.25
N GLU A 127 6.41 -11.95 -25.33
CA GLU A 127 7.36 -12.11 -26.44
C GLU A 127 7.60 -10.80 -27.20
N SER A 128 6.62 -9.89 -27.17
CA SER A 128 6.61 -8.65 -27.96
C SER A 128 7.07 -7.40 -27.17
N LYS A 129 7.32 -7.53 -25.86
CA LYS A 129 7.64 -6.41 -24.97
C LYS A 129 8.82 -6.75 -24.04
N PRO A 130 9.60 -5.74 -23.61
CA PRO A 130 10.56 -5.95 -22.53
C PRO A 130 9.86 -6.43 -21.26
N LYS A 131 10.56 -7.23 -20.44
CA LYS A 131 10.08 -7.63 -19.12
C LYS A 131 9.75 -6.39 -18.28
N CYS A 132 8.65 -6.44 -17.54
CA CYS A 132 8.24 -5.36 -16.65
C CYS A 132 8.35 -5.79 -15.19
N TYR A 133 9.28 -5.16 -14.46
CA TYR A 133 9.48 -5.37 -13.03
C TYR A 133 8.65 -4.34 -12.28
N ILE A 134 7.74 -4.79 -11.42
CA ILE A 134 6.83 -3.92 -10.68
C ILE A 134 7.04 -4.12 -9.19
N GLU A 135 7.46 -3.06 -8.52
CA GLU A 135 7.53 -2.98 -7.06
C GLU A 135 6.26 -2.30 -6.55
N VAL A 136 5.57 -2.93 -5.61
CA VAL A 136 4.31 -2.46 -5.03
C VAL A 136 4.59 -1.79 -3.69
N LYS A 137 3.95 -0.63 -3.47
CA LYS A 137 3.95 0.08 -2.19
C LYS A 137 2.54 0.39 -1.74
N SER A 138 2.30 0.23 -0.44
CA SER A 138 1.05 0.64 0.20
C SER A 138 1.18 2.07 0.69
N VAL A 139 0.25 2.94 0.31
CA VAL A 139 0.16 4.33 0.77
C VAL A 139 -1.05 4.47 1.68
N THR A 140 -0.79 4.73 2.96
CA THR A 140 -1.84 4.93 3.98
C THR A 140 -1.67 6.23 4.75
N LEU A 141 -0.52 6.91 4.66
CA LEU A 141 -0.28 8.18 5.33
C LEU A 141 -0.99 9.30 4.56
N LEU A 142 -2.12 9.76 5.09
CA LEU A 142 -2.74 11.03 4.72
C LEU A 142 -2.18 12.10 5.65
N ASP A 143 -1.56 13.13 5.08
CA ASP A 143 -1.10 14.30 5.83
C ASP A 143 -1.35 15.57 5.00
N GLU A 144 -2.28 16.38 5.45
CA GLU A 144 -2.72 17.58 4.74
C GLU A 144 -2.07 18.86 5.29
N SER A 145 -1.23 18.73 6.33
CA SER A 145 -0.52 19.84 6.98
C SER A 145 0.77 20.24 6.25
N HIS A 146 1.33 19.32 5.45
CA HIS A 146 2.50 19.57 4.63
C HIS A 146 2.08 20.06 3.24
N SER A 147 2.27 21.35 3.00
CA SER A 147 2.03 21.96 1.70
C SER A 147 3.21 21.80 0.75
N THR A 148 2.91 21.53 -0.51
CA THR A 148 3.87 21.50 -1.63
C THR A 148 4.09 22.86 -2.27
N THR A 149 3.48 23.93 -1.72
CA THR A 149 3.62 25.30 -2.23
C THR A 149 3.85 26.25 -1.07
N GLU A 150 4.73 27.23 -1.24
CA GLU A 150 5.03 28.27 -0.23
C GLU A 150 3.78 29.06 0.22
N THR A 151 2.66 28.95 -0.51
CA THR A 151 1.44 29.75 -0.32
C THR A 151 0.24 29.00 0.23
N ALA A 152 0.22 27.66 0.25
CA ALA A 152 -0.93 26.92 0.78
C ALA A 152 -0.66 26.47 2.22
N GLU A 153 -1.57 26.78 3.14
CA GLU A 153 -1.54 26.30 4.54
C GLU A 153 -2.15 24.89 4.69
N TYR A 154 -2.81 24.38 3.64
CA TYR A 154 -3.56 23.13 3.66
C TYR A 154 -3.51 22.46 2.29
N ASN A 155 -3.28 21.14 2.28
CA ASN A 155 -3.10 20.35 1.08
C ASN A 155 -4.05 19.13 1.07
N PRO A 156 -5.32 19.32 0.68
CA PRO A 156 -6.34 18.30 0.83
C PRO A 156 -6.03 17.04 0.02
N GLY A 157 -6.30 15.89 0.61
CA GLY A 157 -6.11 14.57 0.02
C GLY A 157 -4.65 14.22 -0.27
N GLN A 158 -3.69 14.85 0.39
CA GLN A 158 -2.27 14.60 0.18
C GLN A 158 -1.81 13.31 0.90
N GLY A 159 -1.50 12.30 0.10
CA GLY A 159 -0.91 11.05 0.54
C GLY A 159 0.61 11.05 0.46
N TYR A 160 1.25 10.29 1.34
CA TYR A 160 2.69 10.19 1.43
C TYR A 160 3.20 8.76 1.58
N PHE A 161 4.38 8.52 1.00
CA PHE A 161 5.19 7.33 1.29
C PHE A 161 6.67 7.71 1.39
N PRO A 162 7.44 7.18 2.38
CA PRO A 162 7.00 6.27 3.44
C PRO A 162 6.42 6.99 4.67
N ASP A 163 5.86 6.24 5.63
CA ASP A 163 5.41 6.74 6.95
C ASP A 163 6.51 6.69 8.04
N ALA A 164 7.68 6.14 7.70
CA ALA A 164 8.90 6.12 8.51
C ALA A 164 10.12 5.88 7.61
N ILE A 165 11.34 6.17 8.10
CA ILE A 165 12.58 5.91 7.36
C ILE A 165 12.64 4.44 6.90
N THR A 166 12.90 4.20 5.60
CA THR A 166 12.84 2.87 4.97
C THR A 166 14.09 2.50 4.18
N THR A 167 15.11 1.98 4.88
CA THR A 167 16.34 1.48 4.21
C THR A 167 16.06 0.33 3.24
N ARG A 168 15.04 -0.50 3.53
CA ARG A 168 14.56 -1.55 2.62
C ARG A 168 13.93 -0.96 1.36
N GLY A 169 13.08 0.06 1.49
CA GLY A 169 12.49 0.73 0.32
C GLY A 169 13.54 1.43 -0.54
N GLN A 170 14.53 2.07 0.09
CA GLN A 170 15.67 2.68 -0.60
C GLN A 170 16.48 1.65 -1.40
N LYS A 171 16.71 0.46 -0.83
CA LYS A 171 17.37 -0.66 -1.52
C LYS A 171 16.60 -1.12 -2.75
N HIS A 172 15.30 -1.34 -2.60
CA HIS A 172 14.46 -1.80 -3.69
C HIS A 172 14.40 -0.77 -4.85
N LEU A 173 14.42 0.54 -4.54
CA LEU A 173 14.51 1.60 -5.56
C LEU A 173 15.81 1.52 -6.37
N ARG A 174 16.95 1.24 -5.72
CA ARG A 174 18.23 1.07 -6.44
C ARG A 174 18.17 -0.13 -7.37
N GLU A 175 17.68 -1.28 -6.90
CA GLU A 175 17.55 -2.47 -7.74
C GLU A 175 16.57 -2.26 -8.90
N LEU A 176 15.47 -1.55 -8.67
CA LEU A 176 14.51 -1.20 -9.71
C LEU A 176 15.13 -0.25 -10.76
N THR A 177 15.96 0.70 -10.32
CA THR A 177 16.74 1.59 -11.19
C THR A 177 17.71 0.79 -12.06
N GLU A 178 18.40 -0.20 -11.50
CA GLU A 178 19.28 -1.08 -12.28
C GLU A 178 18.50 -1.89 -13.33
N MET A 179 17.26 -2.30 -13.05
CA MET A 179 16.43 -2.97 -14.08
C MET A 179 16.09 -2.02 -15.24
N ALA A 180 15.77 -0.77 -14.94
CA ALA A 180 15.51 0.25 -15.96
C ALA A 180 16.76 0.49 -16.83
N LYS A 181 17.92 0.68 -16.21
CA LYS A 181 19.22 0.89 -16.91
C LYS A 181 19.60 -0.27 -17.82
N ASN A 182 19.23 -1.49 -17.46
CA ASN A 182 19.49 -2.70 -18.24
C ASN A 182 18.43 -2.95 -19.34
N GLY A 183 17.58 -1.96 -19.65
CA GLY A 183 16.61 -2.01 -20.75
C GLY A 183 15.33 -2.78 -20.44
N SER A 184 15.11 -3.18 -19.18
CA SER A 184 13.80 -3.69 -18.76
C SER A 184 12.88 -2.53 -18.41
N ARG A 185 11.56 -2.74 -18.52
CA ARG A 185 10.61 -1.78 -17.97
C ARG A 185 10.58 -1.96 -16.45
N ALA A 186 10.58 -0.86 -15.71
CA ALA A 186 10.61 -0.87 -14.26
C ALA A 186 9.57 0.11 -13.72
N VAL A 187 8.71 -0.37 -12.83
CA VAL A 187 7.53 0.37 -12.35
C VAL A 187 7.51 0.33 -10.83
N LEU A 188 7.36 1.48 -10.21
CA LEU A 188 6.96 1.61 -8.82
C LEU A 188 5.46 1.90 -8.78
N LEU A 189 4.67 0.95 -8.28
CA LEU A 189 3.23 1.07 -8.17
C LEU A 189 2.83 1.37 -6.72
N PHE A 190 2.37 2.59 -6.48
CA PHE A 190 1.71 2.97 -5.24
C PHE A 190 0.24 2.57 -5.28
N THR A 191 -0.12 1.61 -4.42
CA THR A 191 -1.51 1.29 -4.09
C THR A 191 -1.96 2.23 -2.97
N VAL A 192 -2.91 3.11 -3.28
CA VAL A 192 -3.45 4.09 -2.34
C VAL A 192 -4.61 3.45 -1.60
N LEU A 193 -4.35 3.13 -0.34
CA LEU A 193 -5.18 2.30 0.53
C LEU A 193 -5.84 3.13 1.65
N HIS A 194 -6.08 4.41 1.38
CA HIS A 194 -6.76 5.36 2.27
C HIS A 194 -7.77 6.17 1.44
N SER A 195 -9.05 6.20 1.84
CA SER A 195 -10.11 6.84 1.05
C SER A 195 -9.98 8.36 0.94
N GLY A 196 -9.38 9.03 1.93
CA GLY A 196 -9.12 10.47 1.87
C GLY A 196 -8.00 10.90 0.89
N ILE A 197 -7.10 9.99 0.47
CA ILE A 197 -5.97 10.37 -0.40
C ILE A 197 -6.44 10.54 -1.86
N GLU A 198 -6.12 11.67 -2.48
CA GLU A 198 -6.41 11.99 -3.89
C GLU A 198 -5.15 12.23 -4.74
N LYS A 199 -3.98 12.36 -4.10
CA LYS A 199 -2.67 12.49 -4.76
C LYS A 199 -1.56 11.98 -3.86
N VAL A 200 -0.43 11.59 -4.44
CA VAL A 200 0.68 10.96 -3.73
C VAL A 200 1.98 11.72 -3.98
N SER A 201 2.76 11.89 -2.93
CA SER A 201 4.12 12.42 -2.98
C SER A 201 5.08 11.56 -2.15
N PRO A 202 6.38 11.56 -2.45
CA PRO A 202 7.34 10.99 -1.53
C PRO A 202 7.43 11.85 -0.27
N ALA A 203 7.51 11.22 0.90
CA ALA A 203 7.55 11.91 2.19
C ALA A 203 8.96 12.48 2.46
N HIS A 204 9.35 13.57 1.79
CA HIS A 204 10.69 14.16 1.99
C HIS A 204 10.95 14.51 3.47
N HIS A 205 9.93 15.04 4.15
CA HIS A 205 9.98 15.40 5.57
C HIS A 205 10.16 14.19 6.51
N ILE A 206 9.96 12.95 6.03
CA ILE A 206 10.15 11.70 6.80
C ILE A 206 11.41 10.96 6.35
N ASP A 207 11.59 10.76 5.04
CA ASP A 207 12.74 10.07 4.44
C ASP A 207 13.22 10.81 3.19
N ALA A 208 14.05 11.84 3.43
CA ALA A 208 14.67 12.63 2.37
C ALA A 208 15.52 11.77 1.42
N ASN A 209 16.19 10.73 1.94
CA ASN A 209 17.02 9.82 1.13
C ASN A 209 16.16 9.00 0.17
N TYR A 210 15.05 8.42 0.64
CA TYR A 210 14.09 7.74 -0.23
C TYR A 210 13.56 8.68 -1.32
N SER A 211 13.22 9.91 -0.96
CA SER A 211 12.70 10.91 -1.89
C SER A 211 13.70 11.28 -2.98
N GLN A 212 14.97 11.48 -2.60
CA GLN A 212 16.07 11.74 -3.55
C GLN A 212 16.32 10.53 -4.46
N LEU A 213 16.34 9.32 -3.90
CA LEU A 213 16.51 8.08 -4.67
C LEU A 213 15.36 7.86 -5.65
N LEU A 214 14.11 8.16 -5.27
CA LEU A 214 12.97 8.07 -6.17
C LEU A 214 13.10 9.07 -7.32
N LYS A 215 13.53 10.30 -7.03
CA LYS A 215 13.82 11.32 -8.05
C LYS A 215 14.92 10.88 -9.02
N GLN A 216 15.96 10.23 -8.53
CA GLN A 216 16.98 9.64 -9.39
C GLN A 216 16.42 8.48 -10.21
N ALA A 217 15.67 7.56 -9.59
CA ALA A 217 15.08 6.40 -10.25
C ALA A 217 14.20 6.81 -11.43
N GLN A 218 13.34 7.84 -11.28
CA GLN A 218 12.52 8.35 -12.38
C GLN A 218 13.35 8.92 -13.52
N LYS A 219 14.42 9.67 -13.23
CA LYS A 219 15.35 10.17 -14.27
C LYS A 219 16.03 9.04 -15.04
N GLU A 220 16.20 7.89 -14.42
CA GLU A 220 16.86 6.71 -14.98
C GLU A 220 15.89 5.72 -15.61
N GLY A 221 14.61 6.10 -15.76
CA GLY A 221 13.60 5.34 -16.50
C GLY A 221 12.66 4.48 -15.65
N VAL A 222 12.66 4.62 -14.32
CA VAL A 222 11.63 4.00 -13.48
C VAL A 222 10.31 4.79 -13.61
N GLU A 223 9.25 4.11 -14.02
CA GLU A 223 7.91 4.66 -14.07
C GLU A 223 7.27 4.66 -12.68
N VAL A 224 6.49 5.69 -12.34
CA VAL A 224 5.73 5.76 -11.09
C VAL A 224 4.25 5.80 -11.42
N LEU A 225 3.49 4.86 -10.87
CA LEU A 225 2.04 4.78 -11.01
C LEU A 225 1.40 4.86 -9.62
N CYS A 226 0.28 5.56 -9.50
CA CYS A 226 -0.51 5.60 -8.28
C CYS A 226 -1.96 5.22 -8.59
N TYR A 227 -2.47 4.20 -7.91
CA TYR A 227 -3.85 3.73 -8.09
C TYR A 227 -4.59 3.70 -6.76
N LYS A 228 -5.76 4.33 -6.72
CA LYS A 228 -6.63 4.43 -5.56
C LYS A 228 -7.60 3.26 -5.47
N ALA A 229 -7.74 2.75 -4.25
CA ALA A 229 -8.72 1.74 -3.90
C ALA A 229 -10.08 2.33 -3.50
N VAL A 230 -11.14 1.60 -3.79
CA VAL A 230 -12.42 1.70 -3.08
C VAL A 230 -12.42 0.62 -2.01
N LEU A 231 -12.84 1.00 -0.80
CA LEU A 231 -12.76 0.16 0.40
C LEU A 231 -14.13 0.04 1.06
N SER A 232 -14.54 -1.18 1.34
CA SER A 232 -15.77 -1.52 2.07
C SER A 232 -15.60 -2.83 2.82
N GLU A 233 -16.57 -3.16 3.67
CA GLU A 233 -16.66 -4.44 4.38
C GLU A 233 -16.91 -5.64 3.46
N ASN A 234 -17.38 -5.41 2.24
CA ASN A 234 -17.70 -6.46 1.28
C ASN A 234 -16.59 -6.66 0.24
N GLU A 235 -15.89 -5.60 -0.14
CA GLU A 235 -14.90 -5.63 -1.20
C GLU A 235 -13.86 -4.50 -1.04
N ILE A 236 -12.62 -4.83 -1.39
CA ILE A 236 -11.54 -3.86 -1.64
C ILE A 236 -11.01 -4.05 -3.06
N LYS A 237 -10.85 -2.97 -3.83
CA LYS A 237 -10.30 -3.03 -5.21
C LYS A 237 -9.68 -1.72 -5.64
N LEU A 238 -8.61 -1.77 -6.44
CA LEU A 238 -8.07 -0.59 -7.14
C LEU A 238 -9.03 -0.19 -8.26
N VAL A 239 -9.26 1.11 -8.46
CA VAL A 239 -10.27 1.59 -9.41
C VAL A 239 -9.81 2.72 -10.34
N LYS A 240 -8.97 3.65 -9.86
CA LYS A 240 -8.58 4.83 -10.65
C LYS A 240 -7.14 5.23 -10.41
N ALA A 241 -6.49 5.75 -11.43
CA ALA A 241 -5.22 6.44 -11.28
C ALA A 241 -5.42 7.73 -10.46
N VAL A 242 -4.42 8.09 -9.66
CA VAL A 242 -4.32 9.38 -8.97
C VAL A 242 -2.98 10.03 -9.26
N GLU A 243 -2.89 11.34 -9.05
CA GLU A 243 -1.68 12.09 -9.37
C GLU A 243 -0.51 11.68 -8.47
N PHE A 244 0.67 11.54 -9.08
CA PHE A 244 1.93 11.52 -8.37
C PHE A 244 2.66 12.84 -8.63
N ALA A 245 3.00 13.57 -7.58
CA ALA A 245 3.71 14.83 -7.67
C ALA A 245 4.86 14.88 -6.65
N TYR A 246 5.98 15.49 -7.02
CA TYR A 246 7.01 15.83 -6.05
C TYR A 246 6.57 17.05 -5.25
N SER A 247 6.63 16.92 -3.92
CA SER A 247 6.56 18.06 -2.99
C SER A 247 7.85 18.86 -3.00
#